data_AF-A0A1Q7PZC7-F1
#
_entry.id   AF-A0A1Q7PZC7-F1
#
_cell.length_a   1.000
_cell.length_b   1.000
_cell.length_c   1.000
_cell.angle_alpha   90.00
_cell.angle_beta   90.00
_cell.angle_gamma   90.00
#
_symmetry.space_group_name_H-M   'P 1'
#
loop_
_entity.id
_entity.type
_entity.pdbx_description
1 polymer ?
#
loop_
_entity_poly.entity_id
_entity_poly.type
_entity_poly.pdbx_seq_one_letter_code
_entity_poly.pdbx_strand_id
1 'polypeptide(L)'
;MRHPLVVAALFVAFLALTGLIARFTYKLGPYRVDLEPGQDPVLGAGLFWPTRVFSSASYTAEGRRRLPRLWFLLVTQVLIFLSFAALVLSCAK
;
A
#
# COMPACT_ATOMS: atom_id res chain seq x y z
N MET A 1 11.29 24.54 10.06
CA MET A 1 10.25 23.85 9.27
C MET A 1 9.05 24.79 9.13
N ARG A 2 8.81 25.40 7.96
CA ARG A 2 7.75 26.40 7.79
C ARG A 2 6.32 25.81 7.81
N HIS A 3 6.18 24.48 7.72
CA HIS A 3 4.88 23.81 7.70
C HIS A 3 4.85 22.50 8.52
N PRO A 4 5.05 22.52 9.85
CA PRO A 4 5.09 21.31 10.68
C PRO A 4 3.76 20.53 10.62
N LEU A 5 2.63 21.23 10.49
CA LEU A 5 1.31 20.63 10.34
C LEU A 5 1.16 19.85 9.01
N VAL A 6 1.78 20.32 7.92
CA VAL A 6 1.72 19.62 6.63
C VAL A 6 2.55 18.34 6.69
N VAL A 7 3.72 18.38 7.31
CA VAL A 7 4.57 17.19 7.53
C VAL A 7 3.82 16.15 8.38
N ALA A 8 3.21 16.58 9.49
CA ALA A 8 2.43 15.70 10.36
C ALA A 8 1.22 15.12 9.64
N ALA A 9 0.49 15.92 8.86
CA ALA A 9 -0.67 15.46 8.09
C ALA A 9 -0.27 14.43 7.02
N LEU A 10 0.83 14.67 6.29
CA LEU A 10 1.37 13.73 5.30
C LEU A 10 1.80 12.41 5.97
N PHE A 11 2.44 12.48 7.14
CA PHE A 11 2.85 11.30 7.89
C PHE A 11 1.64 10.48 8.37
N VAL A 12 0.62 11.13 8.95
CA VAL A 12 -0.62 10.48 9.38
C VAL A 12 -1.37 9.88 8.18
N ALA A 13 -1.46 10.61 7.06
CA ALA A 13 -2.08 10.12 5.83
C ALA A 13 -1.34 8.90 5.27
N PHE A 14 0.00 8.91 5.31
CA PHE A 14 0.82 7.78 4.90
C PHE A 14 0.53 6.55 5.77
N LEU A 15 0.55 6.69 7.10
CA LEU A 15 0.23 5.59 8.03
C LEU A 15 -1.19 5.05 7.85
N ALA A 16 -2.17 5.95 7.67
CA ALA A 16 -3.56 5.57 7.42
C ALA A 16 -3.71 4.77 6.12
N LEU A 17 -3.04 5.19 5.05
CA LEU A 17 -3.01 4.44 3.79
C LEU A 17 -2.33 3.08 3.96
N THR A 18 -1.21 3.00 4.67
CA THR A 18 -0.53 1.72 4.95
C THR A 18 -1.49 0.73 5.62
N GLY A 19 -2.18 1.17 6.67
CA GLY A 19 -3.18 0.34 7.37
C GLY A 19 -4.36 -0.04 6.47
N LEU A 20 -4.81 0.87 5.61
CA LEU A 20 -5.90 0.60 4.67
C LEU A 20 -5.50 -0.42 3.60
N ILE A 21 -4.31 -0.31 3.03
CA ILE A 21 -3.77 -1.27 2.06
C ILE A 21 -3.63 -2.63 2.73
N ALA A 22 -3.04 -2.70 3.93
CA ALA A 22 -2.94 -3.95 4.70
C ALA A 22 -4.31 -4.61 4.88
N ARG A 23 -5.30 -3.85 5.35
CA ARG A 23 -6.67 -4.34 5.53
C ARG A 23 -7.31 -4.83 4.22
N PHE A 24 -7.08 -4.14 3.11
CA PHE A 24 -7.56 -4.57 1.81
C PHE A 24 -6.88 -5.86 1.33
N THR A 25 -5.58 -6.00 1.56
CA THR A 25 -4.82 -7.22 1.25
C THR A 25 -5.34 -8.40 2.05
N TYR A 26 -5.59 -8.25 3.35
CA TYR A 26 -6.21 -9.32 4.16
C TYR A 26 -7.60 -9.70 3.63
N LYS A 27 -8.42 -8.73 3.21
CA LYS A 27 -9.73 -9.01 2.57
C LYS A 27 -9.59 -9.68 1.19
N LEU A 28 -8.47 -9.48 0.52
CA LEU A 28 -8.14 -10.07 -0.79
C LEU A 28 -7.52 -11.47 -0.66
N GLY A 29 -7.00 -11.82 0.51
CA GLY A 29 -6.40 -13.12 0.84
C GLY A 29 -7.21 -14.34 0.38
N PRO A 30 -8.53 -14.43 0.67
CA PRO A 30 -9.36 -15.55 0.23
C PRO A 30 -9.48 -15.71 -1.29
N TYR A 31 -9.14 -14.67 -2.05
CA TYR A 31 -9.20 -14.68 -3.52
C TYR A 31 -7.85 -14.97 -4.16
N ARG A 32 -6.79 -15.19 -3.36
CA ARG A 32 -5.46 -15.53 -3.86
C ARG A 32 -5.41 -17.00 -4.25
N VAL A 33 -4.87 -17.26 -5.43
CA VAL A 33 -4.70 -18.63 -5.96
C VAL A 33 -3.28 -19.16 -5.72
N ASP A 34 -2.38 -18.29 -5.27
CA ASP A 34 -0.97 -18.61 -5.03
C ASP A 34 -0.66 -18.93 -3.56
N LEU A 35 -1.67 -18.92 -2.69
CA LEU A 35 -1.55 -19.22 -1.27
C LEU A 35 -2.36 -20.46 -0.90
N GLU A 36 -1.83 -21.26 0.01
CA GLU A 36 -2.58 -22.34 0.63
C GLU A 36 -3.56 -21.80 1.68
N PRO A 37 -4.70 -22.47 1.92
CA PRO A 37 -5.63 -22.11 2.97
C PRO A 37 -4.93 -22.06 4.34
N GLY A 38 -5.00 -20.91 5.03
CA GLY A 38 -4.36 -20.69 6.32
C GLY A 38 -2.96 -20.06 6.26
N GLN A 39 -2.39 -19.87 5.07
CA GLN A 39 -1.21 -19.02 4.91
C GLN A 39 -1.59 -17.55 5.07
N ASP A 40 -0.71 -16.78 5.74
CA ASP A 40 -0.89 -15.34 5.86
C ASP A 40 -0.99 -14.72 4.46
N PRO A 41 -2.05 -13.97 4.13
CA PRO A 41 -2.16 -13.29 2.85
C PRO A 41 -1.06 -12.24 2.62
N VAL A 42 -0.27 -11.96 3.64
CA VAL A 42 0.86 -11.05 3.69
C VAL A 42 2.20 -11.81 3.91
N LEU A 43 2.21 -13.16 3.91
CA LEU A 43 3.44 -13.96 4.05
C LEU A 43 4.45 -13.61 2.94
N GLY A 44 5.68 -13.30 3.33
CA GLY A 44 6.74 -12.80 2.44
C GLY A 44 6.75 -11.28 2.24
N ALA A 45 5.84 -10.54 2.88
CA ALA A 45 5.77 -9.09 2.78
C ALA A 45 6.66 -8.41 3.83
N GLY A 46 7.97 -8.41 3.58
CA GLY A 46 8.89 -7.49 4.24
C GLY A 46 8.64 -6.03 3.80
N LEU A 47 9.65 -5.16 3.86
CA LEU A 47 9.57 -3.78 3.35
C LEU A 47 9.29 -3.68 1.83
N PHE A 48 9.38 -4.79 1.10
CA PHE A 48 9.18 -4.88 -0.34
C PHE A 48 7.93 -5.71 -0.64
N TRP A 49 6.78 -5.04 -0.71
CA TRP A 49 5.47 -5.62 -1.00
C TRP A 49 5.13 -6.00 -2.46
N PRO A 50 5.87 -5.68 -3.56
CA PRO A 50 5.12 -5.13 -4.68
C PRO A 50 4.68 -6.14 -5.73
N THR A 51 5.38 -7.26 -5.96
CA THR A 51 5.17 -7.97 -7.23
C THR A 51 4.05 -9.00 -7.20
N ARG A 52 3.97 -9.85 -6.16
CA ARG A 52 2.96 -10.93 -6.14
C ARG A 52 1.59 -10.45 -5.67
N VAL A 53 1.55 -9.61 -4.64
CA VAL A 53 0.28 -9.10 -4.06
C VAL A 53 -0.51 -8.24 -5.05
N PHE A 54 0.16 -7.56 -5.97
CA PHE A 54 -0.47 -6.68 -6.97
C PHE A 54 -0.57 -7.31 -8.35
N SER A 55 -0.12 -8.55 -8.52
CA SER A 55 -0.22 -9.27 -9.79
C SER A 55 -1.61 -9.86 -9.97
N SER A 56 -2.26 -9.56 -11.09
CA SER A 56 -3.56 -10.13 -11.43
C SER A 56 -3.52 -11.66 -11.59
N ALA A 57 -2.35 -12.24 -11.90
CA ALA A 57 -2.16 -13.68 -12.04
C ALA A 57 -2.27 -14.43 -10.70
N SER A 58 -2.09 -13.72 -9.58
CA SER A 58 -2.16 -14.30 -8.23
C SER A 58 -3.59 -14.38 -7.68
N TYR A 59 -4.61 -13.99 -8.47
CA TYR A 59 -5.99 -13.91 -8.01
C TYR A 59 -7.01 -14.56 -8.94
N THR A 60 -8.11 -15.00 -8.34
CA THR A 60 -9.32 -15.44 -9.05
C THR A 60 -9.95 -14.30 -9.86
N ALA A 61 -10.91 -14.62 -10.74
CA ALA A 61 -11.65 -13.61 -11.51
C ALA A 61 -12.33 -12.56 -10.63
N GLU A 62 -12.83 -12.95 -9.44
CA GLU A 62 -13.43 -12.02 -8.48
C GLU A 62 -12.40 -11.14 -7.77
N GLY A 63 -11.28 -11.72 -7.35
CA GLY A 63 -10.17 -10.96 -6.75
C GLY A 63 -9.61 -9.90 -7.71
N ARG A 64 -9.50 -10.24 -9.00
CA ARG A 64 -9.07 -9.33 -10.07
C ARG A 64 -9.95 -8.08 -10.21
N ARG A 65 -11.26 -8.17 -9.90
CA ARG A 65 -12.15 -6.99 -9.92
C ARG A 65 -11.87 -6.01 -8.79
N ARG A 66 -11.25 -6.48 -7.69
CA ARG A 66 -10.93 -5.66 -6.50
C ARG A 66 -9.50 -5.12 -6.53
N LEU A 67 -8.64 -5.66 -7.39
CA LEU A 67 -7.25 -5.22 -7.59
C LEU A 67 -7.08 -3.73 -7.95
N PRO A 68 -7.90 -3.12 -8.83
CA PRO A 68 -7.71 -1.72 -9.22
C PRO A 68 -7.76 -0.76 -8.02
N ARG A 69 -8.59 -1.08 -7.03
CA ARG A 69 -8.68 -0.29 -5.80
C ARG A 69 -7.42 -0.40 -4.95
N LEU A 70 -6.84 -1.60 -4.85
CA LEU A 70 -5.57 -1.82 -4.15
C LEU A 70 -4.42 -1.07 -4.85
N TRP A 71 -4.38 -1.12 -6.18
CA TRP A 71 -3.43 -0.35 -7.00
C TRP A 71 -3.56 1.16 -6.78
N PHE A 72 -4.78 1.68 -6.77
CA PHE A 72 -5.02 3.09 -6.52
C PHE A 72 -4.50 3.53 -5.14
N LEU A 73 -4.73 2.72 -4.11
CA LEU A 73 -4.21 3.00 -2.76
C LEU A 73 -2.68 2.99 -2.72
N LEU A 74 -2.03 2.03 -3.39
CA LEU A 74 -0.58 1.97 -3.50
C LEU A 74 -0.01 3.20 -4.22
N VAL A 75 -0.57 3.57 -5.37
CA VAL A 75 -0.16 4.78 -6.11
C VAL A 75 -0.32 6.03 -5.24
N THR A 76 -1.44 6.15 -4.53
CA THR A 76 -1.67 7.27 -3.60
C THR A 76 -0.61 7.31 -2.50
N GLN A 77 -0.27 6.16 -1.92
CA GLN A 77 0.75 6.06 -0.87
C GLN A 77 2.14 6.47 -1.40
N VAL A 78 2.51 6.05 -2.61
CA VAL A 78 3.76 6.46 -3.27
C VAL A 78 3.78 7.96 -3.52
N LEU A 79 2.68 8.56 -3.99
CA LEU A 79 2.59 10.01 -4.20
C LEU A 79 2.74 10.78 -2.88
N ILE A 80 2.14 10.31 -1.79
CA ILE A 80 2.31 10.94 -0.46
C ILE A 80 3.76 10.82 0.01
N PHE A 81 4.39 9.66 -0.17
CA PHE A 81 5.79 9.47 0.17
C PHE A 81 6.71 10.40 -0.62
N LEU A 82 6.52 10.51 -1.93
CA LEU A 82 7.27 11.43 -2.79
C LEU A 82 7.05 12.89 -2.38
N SER A 83 5.81 13.27 -2.05
CA SER A 83 5.49 14.62 -1.56
C SER A 83 6.17 14.91 -0.22
N PHE A 84 6.21 13.92 0.68
CA PHE A 84 6.90 14.01 1.96
C PHE A 84 8.41 14.16 1.77
N ALA A 85 9.03 13.31 0.93
CA ALA A 85 10.44 13.37 0.62
C ALA A 85 10.84 14.72 -0.03
N ALA A 86 10.05 15.20 -0.98
CA ALA A 86 10.25 16.51 -1.61
C ALA A 86 10.17 17.65 -0.58
N LEU A 87 9.16 17.63 0.30
CA LEU A 87 9.01 18.63 1.35
C LEU A 87 10.19 18.66 2.33
N VAL A 88 10.70 17.47 2.71
CA VAL A 88 11.88 17.34 3.55
C VAL A 88 13.12 17.87 2.84
N LEU A 89 13.35 17.51 1.58
CA LEU A 89 14.47 17.99 0.76
C LEU A 89 14.43 19.51 0.56
N SER A 90 13.24 20.10 0.38
CA SER A 90 13.05 21.55 0.29
C SER A 90 13.31 22.29 1.61
N CYS A 91 13.18 21.61 2.76
CA CYS A 91 13.50 22.19 4.07
C CYS A 91 14.97 22.02 4.48
N ALA A 92 15.71 21.14 3.80
CA ALA A 92 17.13 20.90 4.03
C ALA A 92 18.05 21.87 3.25
N LYS A 93 17.46 22.70 2.38
CA LYS A 93 18.11 23.85 1.71
C LYS A 93 17.78 25.13 2.46
#